data_AF-A0A1J0KVG7-F1
#
_entry.id   AF-A0A1J0KVG7-F1
#
_cell.length_a   1.000
_cell.length_b   1.000
_cell.length_c   1.000
_cell.angle_alpha   90.00
_cell.angle_beta   90.00
_cell.angle_gamma   90.00
#
_symmetry.space_group_name_H-M   'P 1'
#
loop_
_entity.id
_entity.type
_entity.pdbx_description
1 polymer ?
#
loop_
_entity_poly.entity_id
_entity_poly.type
_entity_poly.pdbx_seq_one_letter_code
_entity_poly.pdbx_strand_id
1 'polypeptide(L)'
;MAEKIAQSIVNEKCELLKSQREEITVDKVRKLIGKEVSIIDLVEKISLFKESQGLAKQKALEENELSVVKPVKDEILALLSEKLEKYQIKDSSFIFSLRNDLNDLIQEEINKATRKYKDKTAALLSKNDSLEVSILTLNKRYNELLEKFNGLKDESYQLKQDFQAKSVKSFEKDSIGKNVLSWDDFKSPREQLMSLSNYAKVAVYDKRGHIIIKFPATDYLTQECRRGTSKYLQAKTTYDYATKTWVLSGFANIFKTLNFLKRNKFVLSKELETMEYHQLQNSSQ
;
A
#
# COMPACT_ATOMS: atom_id res chain seq x y z
N MET A 1 -17.43 38.44 6.51
CA MET A 1 -16.35 39.03 7.33
C MET A 1 -16.39 38.32 8.66
N ALA A 2 -15.31 37.66 9.08
CA ALA A 2 -15.30 36.92 10.33
C ALA A 2 -15.48 37.89 11.51
N GLU A 3 -16.53 37.70 12.31
CA GLU A 3 -16.81 38.55 13.46
C GLU A 3 -15.76 38.30 14.55
N LYS A 4 -15.18 39.37 15.11
CA LYS A 4 -14.37 39.28 16.34
C LYS A 4 -15.33 39.08 17.50
N ILE A 5 -15.10 38.07 18.35
CA ILE A 5 -15.98 37.78 19.49
C ILE A 5 -15.40 38.38 20.75
N ALA A 6 -16.22 38.97 21.63
CA ALA A 6 -15.80 39.31 22.98
C ALA A 6 -15.26 38.10 23.77
N GLN A 7 -14.21 38.32 24.56
CA GLN A 7 -13.59 37.32 25.44
C GLN A 7 -14.60 36.72 26.43
N SER A 8 -15.62 37.49 26.85
CA SER A 8 -16.69 37.06 27.75
C SER A 8 -17.47 35.84 27.23
N ILE A 9 -17.86 35.86 25.95
CA ILE A 9 -18.62 34.78 25.29
C ILE A 9 -17.75 33.53 25.17
N VAL A 10 -16.47 33.68 24.84
CA VAL A 10 -15.52 32.56 24.76
C VAL A 10 -15.31 31.92 26.14
N ASN A 11 -15.17 32.74 27.19
CA ASN A 11 -15.03 32.26 28.57
C ASN A 11 -16.26 31.47 29.02
N GLU A 12 -17.48 31.96 28.73
CA GLU A 12 -18.73 31.27 29.07
C GLU A 12 -18.83 29.89 28.42
N LYS A 13 -18.48 29.78 27.12
CA LYS A 13 -18.54 28.49 26.42
C LYS A 13 -17.43 27.52 26.84
N CYS A 14 -16.26 28.03 27.21
CA CYS A 14 -15.20 27.22 27.80
C CYS A 14 -15.56 26.72 29.21
N GLU A 15 -16.24 27.54 30.03
CA GLU A 15 -16.76 27.11 31.34
C GLU A 15 -17.86 26.05 31.22
N LEU A 16 -18.73 26.15 30.20
CA LEU A 16 -19.73 25.12 29.89
C LEU A 16 -19.10 23.77 29.48
N LEU A 17 -18.06 23.79 28.63
CA LEU A 17 -17.34 22.57 28.27
C LEU A 17 -16.63 21.95 29.49
N LYS A 18 -16.05 22.80 30.35
CA LYS A 18 -15.42 22.36 31.61
C LYS A 18 -16.42 21.74 32.58
N SER A 19 -17.63 22.30 32.71
CA SER A 19 -18.68 21.76 33.59
C SER A 19 -19.24 20.42 33.09
N GLN A 20 -19.22 20.21 31.76
CA GLN A 20 -19.59 18.96 31.11
C GLN A 20 -18.47 17.90 31.11
N ARG A 21 -17.31 18.20 31.74
CA ARG A 21 -16.08 17.37 31.70
C ARG A 21 -15.59 17.05 30.28
N GLU A 22 -15.86 17.94 29.34
CA GLU A 22 -15.38 17.80 27.97
C GLU A 22 -14.08 18.56 27.75
N GLU A 23 -13.23 18.03 26.85
CA GLU A 23 -12.02 18.73 26.44
C GLU A 23 -12.37 20.01 25.65
N ILE A 24 -11.79 21.13 26.06
CA ILE A 24 -11.95 22.43 25.41
C ILE A 24 -11.12 22.42 24.12
N THR A 25 -11.77 22.35 22.96
CA THR A 25 -11.12 22.46 21.64
C THR A 25 -11.72 23.63 20.86
N VAL A 26 -10.93 24.21 19.96
CA VAL A 26 -11.33 25.35 19.12
C VAL A 26 -12.58 25.02 18.32
N ASP A 27 -12.66 23.81 17.76
CA ASP A 27 -13.81 23.36 16.97
C ASP A 27 -15.08 23.23 17.80
N LYS A 28 -14.98 22.76 19.05
CA LYS A 28 -16.14 22.66 19.95
C LYS A 28 -16.65 24.03 20.35
N VAL A 29 -15.76 24.94 20.75
CA VAL A 29 -16.15 26.30 21.12
C VAL A 29 -16.71 27.04 19.90
N ARG A 30 -16.13 26.87 18.72
CA ARG A 30 -16.66 27.42 17.45
C ARG A 30 -18.06 26.88 17.13
N LYS A 31 -18.30 25.58 17.31
CA LYS A 31 -19.64 24.97 17.16
C LYS A 31 -20.65 25.53 18.16
N LEU A 32 -20.25 25.74 19.42
CA LEU A 32 -21.12 26.29 20.46
C LEU A 32 -21.49 27.77 20.26
N ILE A 33 -20.66 28.52 19.54
CA ILE A 33 -20.90 29.94 19.21
C ILE A 33 -21.78 30.07 17.97
N GLY A 34 -21.74 29.11 17.04
CA GLY A 34 -22.64 29.02 15.90
C GLY A 34 -22.47 30.11 14.83
N LYS A 35 -21.42 30.94 14.92
CA LYS A 35 -21.11 32.03 13.98
C LYS A 35 -19.82 31.76 13.19
N GLU A 36 -19.70 32.35 11.99
CA GLU A 36 -18.45 32.36 11.19
C GLU A 36 -17.38 33.21 11.86
N VAL A 37 -16.75 32.66 12.88
CA VAL A 37 -15.75 33.36 13.67
C VAL A 37 -14.36 32.97 13.20
N SER A 38 -13.45 33.95 13.24
CA SER A 38 -12.04 33.75 12.93
C SER A 38 -11.45 32.69 13.86
N ILE A 39 -10.91 31.62 13.28
CA ILE A 39 -10.24 30.54 14.01
C ILE A 39 -9.05 31.11 14.80
N ILE A 40 -8.34 32.08 14.23
CA ILE A 40 -7.16 32.71 14.85
C ILE A 40 -7.56 33.47 16.12
N ASP A 41 -8.64 34.26 16.07
CA ASP A 41 -9.17 34.99 17.23
C ASP A 41 -9.64 34.03 18.33
N LEU A 42 -10.29 32.92 17.95
CA LEU A 42 -10.72 31.88 18.89
C LEU A 42 -9.55 31.16 19.56
N VAL A 43 -8.49 30.85 18.81
CA VAL A 43 -7.29 30.17 19.33
C VAL A 43 -6.63 31.03 20.40
N GLU A 44 -6.40 32.31 20.13
CA GLU A 44 -5.77 33.22 21.11
C GLU A 44 -6.59 33.32 22.40
N LYS A 45 -7.92 33.44 22.28
CA LYS A 45 -8.83 33.60 23.42
C LYS A 45 -9.03 32.32 24.22
N ILE A 46 -9.03 31.15 23.57
CA ILE A 46 -9.09 29.83 24.22
C ILE A 46 -7.77 29.51 24.93
N SER A 47 -6.64 29.82 24.30
CA SER A 47 -5.31 29.63 24.91
C SER A 47 -5.18 30.46 26.19
N LEU A 48 -5.60 31.72 26.16
CA LEU A 48 -5.65 32.58 27.36
C LEU A 48 -6.51 31.96 28.48
N PHE A 49 -7.68 31.39 28.14
CA PHE A 49 -8.54 30.73 29.12
C PHE A 49 -7.92 29.44 29.69
N LYS A 50 -7.24 28.64 28.86
CA LYS A 50 -6.57 27.39 29.28
C LYS A 50 -5.36 27.64 30.16
N GLU A 51 -4.56 28.66 29.85
CA GLU A 51 -3.34 29.00 30.58
C GLU A 51 -3.64 29.76 31.88
N SER A 52 -4.63 30.66 31.88
CA SER A 52 -4.93 31.49 33.06
C SER A 52 -6.38 32.00 33.09
N GLN A 53 -7.26 31.23 33.74
CA GLN A 53 -8.68 31.59 33.88
C GLN A 53 -8.90 32.97 34.54
N GLY A 54 -8.00 33.42 35.42
CA GLY A 54 -8.07 34.74 36.07
C GLY A 54 -7.83 35.91 35.11
N LEU A 55 -6.79 35.83 34.24
CA LEU A 55 -6.47 36.87 33.26
C LEU A 55 -7.52 36.93 32.14
N ALA A 56 -8.09 35.77 31.77
CA ALA A 56 -9.18 35.71 30.81
C ALA A 56 -10.45 36.43 31.32
N LYS A 57 -10.73 36.37 32.64
CA LYS A 57 -11.84 37.10 33.26
C LYS A 57 -11.57 38.61 33.37
N GLN A 58 -10.34 39.02 33.64
CA GLN A 58 -9.95 40.43 33.66
C GLN A 58 -10.06 41.08 32.27
N LYS A 59 -9.54 40.44 31.22
CA LYS A 59 -9.70 40.93 29.84
C LYS A 59 -11.17 41.03 29.41
N ALA A 60 -12.01 40.10 29.85
CA ALA A 60 -13.45 40.16 29.57
C ALA A 60 -14.15 41.34 30.28
N LEU A 61 -13.66 41.76 31.45
CA LEU A 61 -14.14 42.94 32.16
C LEU A 61 -13.64 44.23 31.49
N GLU A 62 -12.37 44.29 31.11
CA GLU A 62 -11.78 45.44 30.39
C GLU A 62 -12.47 45.68 29.03
N GLU A 63 -12.74 44.63 28.26
CA GLU A 63 -13.48 44.72 26.98
C GLU A 63 -14.92 45.23 27.19
N ASN A 64 -15.58 44.83 28.28
CA ASN A 64 -16.93 45.30 28.60
C ASN A 64 -16.93 46.75 29.10
N GLU A 65 -15.93 47.18 29.87
CA GLU A 65 -15.80 48.57 30.34
C GLU A 65 -15.51 49.55 29.20
N LEU A 66 -14.75 49.12 28.18
CA LEU A 66 -14.50 49.88 26.95
C LEU A 66 -15.75 50.04 26.05
N SER A 67 -16.81 49.24 26.27
CA SER A 67 -18.05 49.27 25.48
C SER A 67 -19.11 50.27 25.96
N VAL A 68 -18.89 50.95 27.11
CA VAL A 68 -19.75 52.05 27.55
C VAL A 68 -19.41 53.29 26.72
N VAL A 69 -20.06 53.36 25.56
CA VAL A 69 -20.02 54.44 24.57
C VAL A 69 -20.17 55.81 25.25
N LYS A 70 -19.08 56.59 25.30
CA LYS A 70 -19.20 58.05 25.45
C LYS A 70 -20.02 58.57 24.26
N PRO A 71 -21.04 59.44 24.46
CA PRO A 71 -21.79 59.99 23.35
C PRO A 71 -20.83 60.78 22.46
N VAL A 72 -20.70 60.33 21.21
CA VAL A 72 -19.92 61.00 20.16
C VAL A 72 -20.54 62.38 19.98
N LYS A 73 -19.87 63.43 20.46
CA LYS A 73 -20.19 64.80 20.03
C LYS A 73 -20.02 64.82 18.52
N ASP A 74 -21.03 65.28 17.79
CA ASP A 74 -20.94 65.44 16.34
C ASP A 74 -19.86 66.47 15.96
N GLU A 75 -18.64 66.00 15.75
CA GLU A 75 -17.50 66.80 15.35
C GLU A 75 -17.77 67.54 14.02
N ILE A 76 -18.61 66.95 13.16
CA ILE A 76 -19.04 67.54 11.88
C ILE A 76 -19.91 68.79 12.12
N LEU A 77 -20.84 68.74 13.09
CA LEU A 77 -21.64 69.92 13.46
C LEU A 77 -20.76 71.02 14.04
N ALA A 78 -19.82 70.65 14.92
CA ALA A 78 -18.91 71.60 15.53
C ALA A 78 -18.01 72.30 14.51
N LEU A 79 -17.45 71.55 13.54
CA LEU A 79 -16.64 72.07 12.44
C LEU A 79 -17.45 72.93 11.47
N LEU A 80 -18.69 72.54 11.14
CA LEU A 80 -19.58 73.32 10.29
C LEU A 80 -19.97 74.63 10.95
N SER A 81 -20.32 74.61 12.25
CA SER A 81 -20.60 75.84 13.00
C SER A 81 -19.38 76.76 13.07
N GLU A 82 -18.18 76.24 13.36
CA GLU A 82 -16.97 77.06 13.47
C GLU A 82 -16.58 77.69 12.12
N LYS A 83 -16.76 76.97 11.02
CA LYS A 83 -16.45 77.49 9.67
C LYS A 83 -17.53 78.44 9.15
N LEU A 84 -18.81 78.19 9.40
CA LEU A 84 -19.91 79.06 8.95
C LEU A 84 -20.00 80.35 9.77
N GLU A 85 -19.60 80.32 11.05
CA GLU A 85 -19.41 81.53 11.87
C GLU A 85 -18.37 82.49 11.27
N LYS A 86 -17.29 81.99 10.65
CA LYS A 86 -16.29 82.80 9.95
C LYS A 86 -16.88 83.57 8.75
N TYR A 87 -18.02 83.15 8.23
CA TYR A 87 -18.77 83.81 7.14
C TYR A 87 -20.04 84.53 7.62
N GLN A 88 -20.21 84.73 8.93
CA GLN A 88 -21.37 85.39 9.56
C GLN A 88 -22.72 84.66 9.40
N ILE A 89 -22.74 83.38 9.03
CA ILE A 89 -23.96 82.58 8.95
C ILE A 89 -24.18 81.88 10.29
N LYS A 90 -25.13 82.36 11.09
CA LYS A 90 -25.45 81.84 12.44
C LYS A 90 -26.75 81.06 12.52
N ASP A 91 -27.41 80.83 11.38
CA ASP A 91 -28.71 80.16 11.37
C ASP A 91 -28.52 78.67 11.66
N SER A 92 -28.86 78.26 12.89
CA SER A 92 -28.68 76.88 13.35
C SER A 92 -29.47 75.91 12.48
N SER A 93 -30.65 76.31 11.98
CA SER A 93 -31.49 75.50 11.10
C SER A 93 -30.77 75.13 9.78
N PHE A 94 -30.08 76.10 9.18
CA PHE A 94 -29.30 75.92 7.96
C PHE A 94 -28.09 75.00 8.19
N ILE A 95 -27.37 75.18 9.31
CA ILE A 95 -26.22 74.34 9.67
C ILE A 95 -26.66 72.88 9.87
N PHE A 96 -27.81 72.65 10.51
CA PHE A 96 -28.38 71.32 10.67
C PHE A 96 -28.83 70.70 9.33
N SER A 97 -29.45 71.48 8.44
CA SER A 97 -29.84 71.01 7.09
C SER A 97 -28.61 70.60 6.29
N LEU A 98 -27.58 71.45 6.24
CA LEU A 98 -26.35 71.18 5.51
C LEU A 98 -25.63 69.95 6.05
N ARG A 99 -25.62 69.76 7.38
CA ARG A 99 -25.07 68.57 8.03
C ARG A 99 -25.84 67.30 7.64
N ASN A 100 -27.17 67.38 7.56
CA ASN A 100 -28.00 66.25 7.13
C ASN A 100 -27.78 65.94 5.65
N ASP A 101 -27.76 66.94 4.77
CA ASP A 101 -27.54 66.76 3.33
C ASP A 101 -26.13 66.18 3.06
N LEU A 102 -25.11 66.64 3.78
CA LEU A 102 -23.76 66.09 3.72
C LEU A 102 -23.71 64.65 4.24
N ASN A 103 -24.38 64.36 5.34
CA ASN A 103 -24.46 63.01 5.87
C ASN A 103 -25.17 62.07 4.89
N ASP A 104 -26.25 62.51 4.25
CA ASP A 104 -26.97 61.71 3.27
C ASP A 104 -26.12 61.42 2.03
N LEU A 105 -25.36 62.41 1.53
CA LEU A 105 -24.41 62.21 0.43
C LEU A 105 -23.27 61.26 0.81
N ILE A 106 -22.69 61.44 2.00
CA ILE A 106 -21.64 60.56 2.52
C ILE A 106 -22.18 59.13 2.67
N GLN A 107 -23.38 58.96 3.22
CA GLN A 107 -24.03 57.66 3.37
C GLN A 107 -24.34 57.03 2.01
N GLU A 108 -24.79 57.79 1.02
CA GLU A 108 -24.99 57.28 -0.34
C GLU A 108 -23.67 56.79 -0.96
N GLU A 109 -22.58 57.56 -0.86
CA GLU A 109 -21.28 57.15 -1.40
C GLU A 109 -20.72 55.93 -0.68
N ILE A 110 -20.82 55.90 0.66
CA ILE A 110 -20.44 54.74 1.48
C ILE A 110 -21.26 53.52 1.05
N ASN A 111 -22.57 53.67 0.86
CA ASN A 111 -23.43 52.57 0.42
C ASN A 111 -23.08 52.07 -0.98
N LYS A 112 -22.81 52.97 -1.94
CA LYS A 112 -22.35 52.61 -3.29
C LYS A 112 -21.02 51.88 -3.26
N ALA A 113 -20.04 52.38 -2.52
CA ALA A 113 -18.74 51.74 -2.36
C ALA A 113 -18.88 50.37 -1.66
N THR A 114 -19.65 50.30 -0.59
CA THR A 114 -19.88 49.07 0.19
C THR A 114 -20.54 47.99 -0.67
N ARG A 115 -21.55 48.34 -1.49
CA ARG A 115 -22.16 47.40 -2.45
C ARG A 115 -21.14 46.86 -3.45
N LYS A 116 -20.34 47.75 -4.06
CA LYS A 116 -19.28 47.35 -5.00
C LYS A 116 -18.27 46.39 -4.37
N TYR A 117 -17.87 46.61 -3.12
CA TYR A 117 -16.96 45.72 -2.41
C TYR A 117 -17.63 44.40 -1.99
N LYS A 118 -18.91 44.42 -1.59
CA LYS A 118 -19.71 43.22 -1.33
C LYS A 118 -19.84 42.34 -2.56
N ASP A 119 -20.13 42.92 -3.72
CA ASP A 119 -20.24 42.18 -4.98
C ASP A 119 -18.90 41.54 -5.39
N LYS A 120 -17.79 42.30 -5.24
CA LYS A 120 -16.44 41.76 -5.46
C LYS A 120 -16.10 40.62 -4.50
N THR A 121 -16.46 40.73 -3.22
CA THR A 121 -16.21 39.67 -2.24
C THR A 121 -17.06 38.44 -2.52
N ALA A 122 -18.33 38.59 -2.87
CA ALA A 122 -19.19 37.47 -3.29
C ALA A 122 -18.63 36.76 -4.54
N ALA A 123 -18.14 37.51 -5.54
CA ALA A 123 -17.51 36.95 -6.72
C ALA A 123 -16.23 36.17 -6.38
N LEU A 124 -15.39 36.71 -5.49
CA LEU A 124 -14.18 36.02 -5.03
C LEU A 124 -14.49 34.76 -4.22
N LEU A 125 -15.50 34.80 -3.35
CA LEU A 125 -15.97 33.63 -2.59
C LEU A 125 -16.45 32.53 -3.55
N SER A 126 -17.30 32.85 -4.53
CA SER A 126 -17.78 31.86 -5.51
C SER A 126 -16.63 31.21 -6.31
N LYS A 127 -15.58 31.98 -6.64
CA LYS A 127 -14.39 31.46 -7.30
C LYS A 127 -13.58 30.56 -6.36
N ASN A 128 -13.47 30.93 -5.08
CA ASN A 128 -12.80 30.11 -4.09
C ASN A 128 -13.53 28.76 -3.91
N ASP A 129 -14.85 28.78 -3.78
CA ASP A 129 -15.67 27.57 -3.67
C ASP A 129 -15.47 26.66 -4.90
N SER A 130 -15.47 27.26 -6.11
CA SER A 130 -15.17 26.51 -7.34
C SER A 130 -13.77 25.90 -7.36
N LEU A 131 -12.77 26.60 -6.80
CA LEU A 131 -11.41 26.08 -6.70
C LEU A 131 -11.31 24.96 -5.68
N GLU A 132 -11.98 25.08 -4.53
CA GLU A 132 -12.05 24.03 -3.51
C GLU A 132 -12.69 22.75 -4.08
N VAL A 133 -13.81 22.88 -4.78
CA VAL A 133 -14.44 21.74 -5.48
C VAL A 133 -13.49 21.10 -6.49
N SER A 134 -12.75 21.91 -7.26
CA SER A 134 -11.78 21.41 -8.22
C SER A 134 -10.62 20.66 -7.52
N ILE A 135 -10.10 21.20 -6.42
CA ILE A 135 -9.03 20.58 -5.63
C ILE A 135 -9.51 19.24 -5.05
N LEU A 136 -10.70 19.20 -4.47
CA LEU A 136 -11.30 17.97 -3.93
C LEU A 136 -11.47 16.90 -5.02
N THR A 137 -11.94 17.32 -6.20
CA THR A 137 -12.08 16.43 -7.37
C THR A 137 -10.73 15.91 -7.85
N LEU A 138 -9.71 16.77 -7.89
CA LEU A 138 -8.36 16.39 -8.31
C LEU A 138 -7.74 15.39 -7.32
N ASN A 139 -7.87 15.65 -6.02
CA ASN A 139 -7.38 14.75 -4.97
C ASN A 139 -8.06 13.39 -5.04
N LYS A 140 -9.38 13.35 -5.31
CA LYS A 140 -10.10 12.08 -5.51
C LYS A 140 -9.52 11.29 -6.68
N ARG A 141 -9.34 11.93 -7.85
CA ARG A 141 -8.74 11.29 -9.04
C ARG A 141 -7.30 10.83 -8.79
N TYR A 142 -6.53 11.60 -8.04
CA TYR A 142 -5.16 11.25 -7.68
C TYR A 142 -5.12 9.99 -6.80
N ASN A 143 -6.01 9.88 -5.81
CA ASN A 143 -6.12 8.70 -4.97
C ASN A 143 -6.57 7.46 -5.76
N GLU A 144 -7.56 7.61 -6.64
CA GLU A 144 -7.99 6.53 -7.56
C GLU A 144 -6.83 6.05 -8.46
N LEU A 145 -5.97 6.97 -8.91
CA LEU A 145 -4.80 6.63 -9.72
C LEU A 145 -3.74 5.90 -8.90
N LEU A 146 -3.50 6.30 -7.65
CA LEU A 146 -2.59 5.62 -6.73
C LEU A 146 -3.06 4.19 -6.43
N GLU A 147 -4.35 3.99 -6.20
CA GLU A 147 -4.92 2.65 -5.99
C GLU A 147 -4.71 1.77 -7.24
N LYS A 148 -4.99 2.29 -8.43
CA LYS A 148 -4.74 1.57 -9.70
C LYS A 148 -3.26 1.25 -9.90
N PHE A 149 -2.37 2.18 -9.57
CA PHE A 149 -0.93 1.96 -9.68
C PHE A 149 -0.47 0.84 -8.74
N ASN A 150 -0.93 0.85 -7.48
CA ASN A 150 -0.60 -0.19 -6.52
C ASN A 150 -1.18 -1.56 -6.96
N GLY A 151 -2.42 -1.59 -7.46
CA GLY A 151 -3.02 -2.80 -8.01
C GLY A 151 -2.20 -3.39 -9.17
N LEU A 152 -1.80 -2.56 -10.14
CA LEU A 152 -0.94 -2.98 -11.26
C LEU A 152 0.43 -3.45 -10.80
N LYS A 153 0.98 -2.85 -9.75
CA LYS A 153 2.25 -3.27 -9.16
C LYS A 153 2.14 -4.67 -8.58
N ASP A 154 1.07 -4.95 -7.84
CA ASP A 154 0.81 -6.27 -7.26
C ASP A 154 0.55 -7.33 -8.34
N GLU A 155 -0.24 -7.00 -9.37
CA GLU A 155 -0.44 -7.86 -10.54
C GLU A 155 0.89 -8.16 -11.25
N SER A 156 1.77 -7.16 -11.39
CA SER A 156 3.10 -7.35 -11.98
C SER A 156 3.98 -8.30 -11.15
N TYR A 157 3.93 -8.19 -9.82
CA TYR A 157 4.63 -9.13 -8.94
C TYR A 157 4.09 -10.56 -9.10
N GLN A 158 2.77 -10.72 -9.10
CA GLN A 158 2.14 -12.02 -9.29
C GLN A 158 2.52 -12.63 -10.64
N LEU A 159 2.48 -11.84 -11.71
CA LEU A 159 2.84 -12.30 -13.05
C LEU A 159 4.31 -12.75 -13.14
N LYS A 160 5.22 -12.03 -12.46
CA LYS A 160 6.64 -12.43 -12.38
C LYS A 160 6.81 -13.75 -11.65
N GLN A 161 6.10 -13.94 -10.54
CA GLN A 161 6.15 -15.19 -9.78
C GLN A 161 5.59 -16.36 -10.60
N ASP A 162 4.45 -16.15 -11.26
CA ASP A 162 3.83 -17.15 -12.13
C ASP A 162 4.72 -17.51 -13.32
N PHE A 163 5.40 -16.51 -13.92
CA PHE A 163 6.35 -16.74 -14.99
C PHE A 163 7.56 -17.57 -14.51
N GLN A 164 8.14 -17.23 -13.36
CA GLN A 164 9.24 -18.01 -12.78
C GLN A 164 8.81 -19.44 -12.49
N ALA A 165 7.64 -19.65 -11.89
CA ALA A 165 7.11 -20.98 -11.60
C ALA A 165 6.86 -21.79 -12.88
N LYS A 166 6.31 -21.17 -13.94
CA LYS A 166 6.11 -21.81 -15.24
C LYS A 166 7.44 -22.15 -15.91
N SER A 167 8.40 -21.24 -15.87
CA SER A 167 9.73 -21.41 -16.45
C SER A 167 10.48 -22.58 -15.80
N VAL A 168 10.48 -22.67 -14.46
CA VAL A 168 11.07 -23.81 -13.73
C VAL A 168 10.41 -25.12 -14.15
N LYS A 169 9.07 -25.17 -14.21
CA LYS A 169 8.35 -26.36 -14.66
C LYS A 169 8.64 -26.75 -16.12
N SER A 170 8.82 -25.77 -17.02
CA SER A 170 9.21 -26.06 -18.41
C SER A 170 10.66 -26.56 -18.50
N PHE A 171 11.59 -25.99 -17.74
CA PHE A 171 12.97 -26.49 -17.69
C PHE A 171 13.06 -27.90 -17.11
N GLU A 172 12.26 -28.23 -16.08
CA GLU A 172 12.15 -29.59 -15.57
C GLU A 172 11.60 -30.54 -16.64
N LYS A 173 10.52 -30.16 -17.34
CA LYS A 173 9.96 -30.96 -18.43
C LYS A 173 10.91 -31.14 -19.61
N ASP A 174 11.65 -30.11 -20.00
CA ASP A 174 12.60 -30.16 -21.12
C ASP A 174 13.88 -30.94 -20.76
N SER A 175 14.32 -30.88 -19.50
CA SER A 175 15.44 -31.71 -18.99
C SER A 175 15.06 -33.19 -18.94
N ILE A 176 13.81 -33.49 -18.59
CA ILE A 176 13.27 -34.85 -18.60
C ILE A 176 13.05 -35.34 -20.05
N GLY A 177 12.47 -34.51 -20.93
CA GLY A 177 12.18 -34.85 -22.32
C GLY A 177 13.42 -35.04 -23.20
N LYS A 178 14.53 -34.32 -22.94
CA LYS A 178 15.80 -34.48 -23.67
C LYS A 178 16.59 -35.75 -23.29
N ASN A 179 16.22 -36.45 -22.21
CA ASN A 179 16.93 -37.64 -21.72
C ASN A 179 16.21 -38.96 -22.03
N VAL A 180 15.04 -38.93 -22.65
CA VAL A 180 14.27 -40.12 -23.04
C VAL A 180 14.71 -40.55 -24.44
N LEU A 181 15.46 -41.65 -24.53
CA LEU A 181 15.77 -42.29 -25.82
C LEU A 181 14.52 -42.97 -26.39
N SER A 182 14.38 -43.01 -27.73
CA SER A 182 13.40 -43.90 -28.34
C SER A 182 13.81 -45.37 -28.12
N TRP A 183 12.86 -46.30 -27.95
CA TRP A 183 13.15 -47.72 -27.69
C TRP A 183 14.06 -48.37 -28.76
N ASP A 184 14.02 -47.85 -29.99
CA ASP A 184 14.83 -48.31 -31.10
C ASP A 184 16.30 -47.93 -30.95
N ASP A 185 16.60 -46.79 -30.30
CA ASP A 185 17.96 -46.27 -30.09
C ASP A 185 18.71 -46.90 -28.90
N PHE A 186 18.08 -47.83 -28.17
CA PHE A 186 18.71 -48.49 -27.03
C PHE A 186 19.93 -49.28 -27.49
N LYS A 187 21.11 -48.90 -26.98
CA LYS A 187 22.38 -49.58 -27.26
C LYS A 187 22.43 -50.96 -26.65
N SER A 188 23.32 -51.83 -27.14
CA SER A 188 23.50 -53.15 -26.54
C SER A 188 24.06 -53.03 -25.10
N PRO A 189 23.78 -53.97 -24.18
CA PRO A 189 24.30 -53.90 -22.82
C PRO A 189 25.82 -53.79 -22.73
N ARG A 190 26.54 -54.36 -23.70
CA ARG A 190 28.00 -54.27 -23.79
C ARG A 190 28.47 -52.86 -24.12
N GLU A 191 27.79 -52.16 -25.03
CA GLU A 191 28.08 -50.77 -25.38
C GLU A 191 27.72 -49.81 -24.26
N GLN A 192 26.61 -50.07 -23.54
CA GLN A 192 26.23 -49.31 -22.34
C GLN A 192 27.27 -49.47 -21.21
N LEU A 193 27.83 -50.66 -21.03
CA LEU A 193 28.90 -50.89 -20.04
C LEU A 193 30.23 -50.26 -20.44
N MET A 194 30.54 -50.20 -21.74
CA MET A 194 31.75 -49.53 -22.25
C MET A 194 31.66 -48.01 -22.12
N SER A 195 30.49 -47.41 -22.38
CA SER A 195 30.31 -45.96 -22.21
C SER A 195 30.41 -45.51 -20.74
N LEU A 196 30.09 -46.40 -19.80
CA LEU A 196 30.14 -46.16 -18.36
C LEU A 196 31.36 -46.78 -17.68
N SER A 197 32.40 -47.16 -18.43
CA SER A 197 33.58 -47.86 -17.91
C SER A 197 34.37 -47.09 -16.85
N ASN A 198 34.20 -45.77 -16.80
CA ASN A 198 34.87 -44.88 -15.84
C ASN A 198 34.30 -44.98 -14.42
N TYR A 199 33.14 -45.62 -14.25
CA TYR A 199 32.46 -45.73 -12.96
C TYR A 199 32.65 -47.12 -12.35
N ALA A 200 32.89 -47.14 -11.03
CA ALA A 200 33.11 -48.38 -10.29
C ALA A 200 31.83 -49.23 -10.14
N LYS A 201 30.66 -48.59 -10.02
CA LYS A 201 29.35 -49.23 -9.87
C LYS A 201 28.39 -48.75 -10.96
N VAL A 202 27.96 -49.66 -11.82
CA VAL A 202 27.17 -49.36 -13.01
C VAL A 202 25.99 -50.33 -13.11
N ALA A 203 24.83 -49.82 -13.52
CA ALA A 203 23.66 -50.62 -13.87
C ALA A 203 23.19 -50.25 -15.27
N VAL A 204 23.00 -51.26 -16.12
CA VAL A 204 22.58 -51.13 -17.52
C VAL A 204 21.33 -51.94 -17.80
N TYR A 205 20.58 -51.57 -18.84
CA TYR A 205 19.33 -52.23 -19.22
C TYR A 205 19.52 -53.10 -20.47
N ASP A 206 19.02 -54.34 -20.41
CA ASP A 206 18.89 -55.21 -21.57
C ASP A 206 17.46 -55.14 -22.13
N LYS A 207 17.33 -55.07 -23.46
CA LYS A 207 16.02 -55.04 -24.18
C LYS A 207 15.12 -56.23 -23.84
N ARG A 208 15.70 -57.32 -23.31
CA ARG A 208 14.98 -58.51 -22.83
C ARG A 208 14.36 -58.34 -21.43
N GLY A 209 14.46 -57.16 -20.82
CA GLY A 209 13.91 -56.88 -19.50
C GLY A 209 14.83 -57.28 -18.34
N HIS A 210 16.13 -57.47 -18.59
CA HIS A 210 17.12 -57.74 -17.55
C HIS A 210 17.86 -56.47 -17.14
N ILE A 211 18.26 -56.38 -15.87
CA ILE A 211 19.16 -55.34 -15.40
C ILE A 211 20.52 -55.98 -15.19
N ILE A 212 21.55 -55.45 -15.84
CA ILE A 212 22.92 -55.95 -15.71
C ILE A 212 23.69 -54.97 -14.84
N ILE A 213 24.27 -55.47 -13.75
CA ILE A 213 25.04 -54.66 -12.80
C ILE A 213 26.50 -55.07 -12.78
N LYS A 214 27.38 -54.07 -12.73
CA LYS A 214 28.82 -54.22 -12.61
C LYS A 214 29.28 -53.43 -11.39
N PHE A 215 30.01 -54.08 -10.49
CA PHE A 215 30.53 -53.46 -9.28
C PHE A 215 31.83 -54.17 -8.83
N PRO A 216 32.65 -53.57 -7.94
CA PRO A 216 33.92 -54.15 -7.52
C PRO A 216 33.73 -55.46 -6.75
N ALA A 217 34.67 -56.40 -6.88
CA ALA A 217 34.60 -57.71 -6.20
C ALA A 217 34.61 -57.62 -4.66
N THR A 218 35.03 -56.47 -4.12
CA THR A 218 35.05 -56.16 -2.68
C THR A 218 33.70 -55.69 -2.14
N ASP A 219 32.69 -55.50 -3.00
CA ASP A 219 31.39 -54.99 -2.59
C ASP A 219 30.58 -56.03 -1.83
N TYR A 220 29.78 -55.59 -0.86
CA TYR A 220 28.95 -56.45 -0.01
C TYR A 220 27.89 -57.23 -0.82
N LEU A 221 27.48 -56.67 -1.96
CA LEU A 221 26.54 -57.30 -2.89
C LEU A 221 27.10 -58.59 -3.54
N THR A 222 28.41 -58.80 -3.53
CA THR A 222 29.04 -60.00 -4.11
C THR A 222 28.56 -61.27 -3.40
N GLN A 223 28.47 -61.24 -2.07
CA GLN A 223 28.04 -62.40 -1.28
C GLN A 223 26.55 -62.71 -1.50
N GLU A 224 25.73 -61.67 -1.63
CA GLU A 224 24.29 -61.78 -1.89
C GLU A 224 23.99 -62.28 -3.31
N CYS A 225 24.70 -61.78 -4.33
CA CYS A 225 24.47 -62.19 -5.70
C CYS A 225 24.95 -63.64 -5.97
N ARG A 226 25.96 -64.11 -5.23
CA ARG A 226 26.40 -65.53 -5.25
C ARG A 226 25.36 -66.50 -4.69
N ARG A 227 24.43 -66.04 -3.85
CA ARG A 227 23.33 -66.88 -3.31
C ARG A 227 22.24 -67.19 -4.36
N GLY A 228 22.32 -66.59 -5.56
CA GLY A 228 21.38 -66.83 -6.67
C GLY A 228 20.03 -66.09 -6.56
N THR A 229 19.63 -65.73 -5.35
CA THR A 229 18.47 -64.85 -5.09
C THR A 229 18.85 -63.78 -4.08
N SER A 230 18.79 -62.51 -4.47
CA SER A 230 19.08 -61.40 -3.56
C SER A 230 17.78 -60.85 -2.96
N LYS A 231 17.68 -60.85 -1.62
CA LYS A 231 16.54 -60.24 -0.92
C LYS A 231 16.51 -58.73 -1.09
N TYR A 232 17.68 -58.09 -1.18
CA TYR A 232 17.82 -56.65 -1.33
C TYR A 232 17.45 -56.16 -2.72
N LEU A 233 17.91 -56.87 -3.76
CA LEU A 233 17.60 -56.54 -5.15
C LEU A 233 16.24 -57.10 -5.59
N GLN A 234 15.60 -57.96 -4.78
CA GLN A 234 14.33 -58.62 -5.07
C GLN A 234 14.30 -59.29 -6.45
N ALA A 235 15.43 -59.88 -6.84
CA ALA A 235 15.68 -60.45 -8.15
C ALA A 235 16.53 -61.71 -8.05
N LYS A 236 16.41 -62.58 -9.06
CA LYS A 236 17.32 -63.69 -9.30
C LYS A 236 18.59 -63.17 -9.93
N THR A 237 19.73 -63.54 -9.36
CA THR A 237 21.06 -63.08 -9.75
C THR A 237 21.81 -64.21 -10.43
N THR A 238 22.27 -63.98 -11.66
CA THR A 238 23.13 -64.91 -12.39
C THR A 238 24.41 -64.21 -12.79
N TYR A 239 25.56 -64.88 -12.67
CA TYR A 239 26.84 -64.29 -13.05
C TYR A 239 27.15 -64.61 -14.50
N ASP A 240 27.38 -63.57 -15.30
CA ASP A 240 27.89 -63.73 -16.66
C ASP A 240 29.43 -63.63 -16.63
N TYR A 241 30.06 -64.78 -16.87
CA TYR A 241 31.53 -64.91 -16.90
C TYR A 241 32.16 -64.23 -18.11
N ALA A 242 31.43 -64.07 -19.23
CA ALA A 242 31.97 -63.47 -20.44
C ALA A 242 32.16 -61.95 -20.28
N THR A 243 31.23 -61.28 -19.61
CA THR A 243 31.26 -59.83 -19.39
C THR A 243 31.73 -59.44 -17.99
N LYS A 244 31.93 -60.43 -17.09
CA LYS A 244 32.23 -60.26 -15.67
C LYS A 244 31.19 -59.39 -14.96
N THR A 245 29.91 -59.60 -15.27
CA THR A 245 28.79 -58.82 -14.71
C THR A 245 27.73 -59.72 -14.09
N TRP A 246 26.88 -59.12 -13.25
CA TRP A 246 25.73 -59.81 -12.66
C TRP A 246 24.46 -59.44 -13.42
N VAL A 247 23.74 -60.45 -13.89
CA VAL A 247 22.45 -60.30 -14.57
C VAL A 247 21.33 -60.52 -13.55
N LEU A 248 20.46 -59.53 -13.40
CA LEU A 248 19.28 -59.56 -12.56
C LEU A 248 18.05 -59.89 -13.43
N SER A 249 17.27 -60.88 -13.01
CA SER A 249 16.05 -61.35 -13.69
C SER A 249 14.96 -61.72 -12.69
N GLY A 250 13.71 -61.85 -13.14
CA GLY A 250 12.60 -62.32 -12.30
C GLY A 250 12.26 -61.37 -11.13
N PHE A 251 12.19 -60.07 -11.41
CA PHE A 251 11.91 -59.04 -10.43
C PHE A 251 10.50 -59.18 -9.85
N ALA A 252 10.37 -59.13 -8.52
CA ALA A 252 9.06 -58.95 -7.88
C ALA A 252 8.53 -57.52 -8.04
N ASN A 253 9.43 -56.54 -8.01
CA ASN A 253 9.15 -55.14 -8.32
C ASN A 253 10.43 -54.46 -8.80
N ILE A 254 10.50 -54.13 -10.09
CA ILE A 254 11.69 -53.54 -10.71
C ILE A 254 12.06 -52.17 -10.13
N PHE A 255 11.07 -51.37 -9.71
CA PHE A 255 11.30 -50.05 -9.10
C PHE A 255 11.94 -50.14 -7.72
N LYS A 256 11.66 -51.19 -6.94
CA LYS A 256 12.34 -51.39 -5.65
C LYS A 256 13.83 -51.70 -5.87
N THR A 257 14.15 -52.48 -6.90
CA THR A 257 15.52 -52.74 -7.32
C THR A 257 16.22 -51.46 -7.78
N LEU A 258 15.57 -50.64 -8.61
CA LEU A 258 16.12 -49.36 -9.08
C LEU A 258 16.36 -48.37 -7.93
N ASN A 259 15.41 -48.23 -7.02
CA ASN A 259 15.56 -47.40 -5.82
C ASN A 259 16.72 -47.86 -4.95
N PHE A 260 16.91 -49.17 -4.81
CA PHE A 260 18.05 -49.72 -4.08
C PHE A 260 19.38 -49.40 -4.77
N LEU A 261 19.44 -49.50 -6.10
CA LEU A 261 20.64 -49.15 -6.89
C LEU A 261 20.99 -47.66 -6.76
N LYS A 262 19.98 -46.76 -6.86
CA LYS A 262 20.16 -45.31 -6.64
C LYS A 262 20.69 -45.00 -5.24
N ARG A 263 20.10 -45.60 -4.19
CA ARG A 263 20.55 -45.43 -2.80
C ARG A 263 21.98 -45.90 -2.57
N ASN A 264 22.43 -46.91 -3.31
CA ASN A 264 23.78 -47.47 -3.23
C ASN A 264 24.78 -46.84 -4.20
N LYS A 265 24.45 -45.67 -4.78
CA LYS A 265 25.31 -44.88 -5.68
C LYS A 265 25.73 -45.64 -6.95
N PHE A 266 24.86 -46.49 -7.49
CA PHE A 266 25.07 -47.03 -8.84
C PHE A 266 24.77 -45.94 -9.88
N VAL A 267 25.64 -45.81 -10.88
CA VAL A 267 25.37 -44.99 -12.06
C VAL A 267 24.49 -45.80 -13.01
N LEU A 268 23.31 -45.25 -13.33
CA LEU A 268 22.36 -45.89 -14.24
C LEU A 268 22.66 -45.46 -15.68
N SER A 269 22.52 -46.39 -16.62
CA SER A 269 22.50 -46.06 -18.04
C SER A 269 21.27 -45.23 -18.40
N LYS A 270 21.40 -44.35 -19.41
CA LYS A 270 20.28 -43.55 -19.92
C LYS A 270 19.09 -44.43 -20.36
N GLU A 271 19.37 -45.61 -20.88
CA GLU A 271 18.39 -46.62 -21.31
C GLU A 271 17.58 -47.18 -20.12
N LEU A 272 18.22 -47.36 -18.96
CA LEU A 272 17.57 -47.82 -17.73
C LEU A 272 16.71 -46.72 -17.09
N GLU A 273 17.17 -45.46 -17.15
CA GLU A 273 16.39 -44.29 -16.71
C GLU A 273 15.18 -44.04 -17.63
N THR A 274 15.37 -44.23 -18.94
CA THR A 274 14.31 -44.14 -19.94
C THR A 274 13.23 -45.22 -19.74
N MET A 275 13.64 -46.45 -19.40
CA MET A 275 12.70 -47.53 -19.08
C MET A 275 11.87 -47.23 -17.82
N GLU A 276 12.51 -46.73 -16.76
CA GLU A 276 11.82 -46.32 -15.52
C GLU A 276 10.75 -45.26 -15.82
N TYR A 277 11.06 -44.28 -16.68
CA TYR A 277 10.14 -43.23 -17.07
C TYR A 277 8.92 -43.75 -17.85
N HIS A 278 9.13 -44.60 -18.87
CA HIS A 278 8.03 -45.18 -19.65
C HIS A 278 7.11 -46.07 -18.82
N GLN A 279 7.66 -46.84 -17.88
CA GLN A 279 6.83 -47.67 -16.99
C GLN A 279 6.06 -46.83 -15.97
N LEU A 280 6.62 -45.72 -15.46
CA LEU A 280 5.92 -44.79 -14.57
C LEU A 280 4.75 -44.09 -15.28
N GLN A 281 4.95 -43.64 -16.53
CA GLN A 281 3.87 -43.05 -17.33
C GLN A 281 2.73 -44.04 -17.59
N ASN A 282 3.05 -45.27 -18.00
CA ASN A 282 2.03 -46.30 -18.26
C ASN A 282 1.32 -46.78 -16.98
N SER A 283 1.94 -46.65 -15.80
CA SER A 283 1.30 -46.96 -14.52
C SER A 283 0.43 -45.83 -13.95
N SER A 284 0.51 -44.64 -14.56
CA SER A 284 -0.26 -43.44 -14.16
C SER A 284 -1.49 -43.20 -15.06
N GLN A 285 -1.72 -44.08 -16.03
CA GLN A 285 -2.95 -44.21 -16.82
C GLN A 285 -3.78 -45.38 -16.29
#